data_AF-A0A814L841-F1
#
_entry.id   AF-A0A814L841-F1
#
_cell.length_a   1.000
_cell.length_b   1.000
_cell.length_c   1.000
_cell.angle_alpha   90.00
_cell.angle_beta   90.00
_cell.angle_gamma   90.00
#
_symmetry.space_group_name_H-M   'P 1'
#
loop_
_entity.id
_entity.type
_entity.pdbx_description
1 polymer ?
#
loop_
_entity_poly.entity_id
_entity_poly.type
_entity_poly.pdbx_seq_one_letter_code
_entity_poly.pdbx_strand_id
1 'polypeptide(L)'
;MASSFASFFAKDKTFRPKKKFEPGTMRYSLHKQASASLKSGLDLKEIVKLPDNEDEDDWIAVHVVDFFNRINLVYGIISDYCTRETCPTMSGGPRYEYRWCDGIKYKKPTSLSAPDYMTLLMDWSETIINDESIFPIQVGSPFPKNFRSTCKKLLSRLYRVFVHVYVHHFDRIIDLQAEPHVNMCFKHFCYFCHEFDLLKKEEMAPLYEMTNRLCPEVLGVVRQN
;
A
#
# COMPACT_ATOMS: atom_id res chain seq x y z
N MET A 1 17.41 17.95 18.80
CA MET A 1 17.45 17.29 17.49
C MET A 1 16.07 16.73 17.22
N ALA A 2 15.17 17.55 16.68
CA ALA A 2 13.78 17.15 16.43
C ALA A 2 13.74 16.02 15.39
N SER A 3 13.04 14.94 15.73
CA SER A 3 12.92 13.73 14.92
C SER A 3 12.39 14.06 13.52
N SER A 4 13.11 13.60 12.49
CA SER A 4 12.75 13.68 11.06
C SER A 4 11.31 13.20 10.78
N PHE A 5 10.77 12.35 11.64
CA PHE A 5 9.41 11.80 11.56
C PHE A 5 8.30 12.82 11.83
N ALA A 6 8.48 13.76 12.75
CA ALA A 6 7.48 14.79 13.04
C ALA A 6 7.26 15.72 11.83
N SER A 7 8.26 15.87 10.96
CA SER A 7 8.13 16.63 9.71
C SER A 7 7.31 15.91 8.64
N PHE A 8 7.18 14.58 8.73
CA PHE A 8 6.45 13.73 7.78
C PHE A 8 4.92 13.78 8.04
N PHE A 9 4.52 13.96 9.30
CA PHE A 9 3.11 13.97 9.74
C PHE A 9 2.55 15.36 10.07
N ALA A 10 3.25 16.45 9.70
CA ALA A 10 2.64 17.76 9.71
C ALA A 10 1.33 17.71 8.89
N LYS A 11 0.21 18.12 9.49
CA LYS A 11 -1.17 18.08 8.94
C LYS A 11 -1.32 18.58 7.49
N ASP A 12 -0.34 19.31 6.98
CA ASP A 12 -0.27 19.82 5.61
C ASP A 12 0.28 18.81 4.58
N LYS A 13 0.72 17.61 4.99
CA LYS A 13 1.41 16.61 4.14
C LYS A 13 0.96 15.15 4.30
N THR A 14 -0.33 14.85 4.49
CA THR A 14 -0.83 13.60 3.85
C THR A 14 -0.44 13.71 2.37
N PHE A 15 0.27 12.73 1.78
CA PHE A 15 0.79 12.84 0.42
C PHE A 15 -0.19 13.58 -0.48
N ARG A 16 0.23 14.76 -0.94
CA ARG A 16 -0.48 15.52 -1.96
C ARG A 16 0.32 15.25 -3.22
N PRO A 17 -0.16 14.42 -4.16
CA PRO A 17 0.55 14.24 -5.41
C PRO A 17 0.82 15.63 -5.99
N LYS A 18 2.06 15.87 -6.44
CA LYS A 18 2.47 17.18 -6.96
C LYS A 18 1.53 17.67 -8.08
N LYS A 19 0.81 16.73 -8.71
CA LYS A 19 -0.30 16.96 -9.63
C LYS A 19 -1.44 16.02 -9.23
N LYS A 20 -2.59 16.57 -8.80
CA LYS A 20 -3.82 15.77 -8.59
C LYS A 20 -4.09 14.94 -9.85
N PHE A 21 -4.86 13.86 -9.74
CA PHE A 21 -5.67 13.46 -10.90
C PHE A 21 -6.47 14.70 -11.32
N GLU A 22 -6.08 15.33 -12.42
CA GLU A 22 -6.60 16.65 -12.75
C GLU A 22 -8.09 16.52 -13.05
N PRO A 23 -8.97 17.36 -12.46
CA PRO A 23 -10.39 17.32 -12.75
C PRO A 23 -10.64 17.39 -14.26
N GLY A 24 -11.41 16.44 -14.80
CA GLY A 24 -11.65 16.31 -16.24
C GLY A 24 -10.75 15.31 -16.96
N THR A 25 -9.77 14.70 -16.29
CA THR A 25 -8.98 13.59 -16.85
C THR A 25 -9.67 12.23 -16.67
N MET A 26 -9.29 11.24 -17.48
CA MET A 26 -9.80 9.87 -17.36
C MET A 26 -9.50 9.28 -15.98
N ARG A 27 -8.24 9.33 -15.54
CA ARG A 27 -7.83 8.83 -14.22
C ARG A 27 -8.53 9.52 -13.06
N TYR A 28 -8.88 10.80 -13.17
CA TYR A 28 -9.69 11.48 -12.17
C TYR A 28 -11.10 10.88 -12.08
N SER A 29 -11.71 10.60 -13.23
CA SER A 29 -13.04 9.98 -13.30
C SER A 29 -13.02 8.57 -12.71
N LEU A 30 -12.02 7.77 -13.06
CA LEU A 30 -11.78 6.43 -12.50
C LEU A 30 -11.60 6.47 -10.97
N HIS A 31 -10.73 7.34 -10.48
CA HIS A 31 -10.51 7.52 -9.04
C HIS A 31 -11.81 7.90 -8.30
N LYS A 32 -12.61 8.80 -8.89
CA LYS A 32 -13.88 9.25 -8.32
C LYS A 32 -14.91 8.10 -8.28
N GLN A 33 -14.99 7.30 -9.35
CA GLN A 33 -15.89 6.15 -9.42
C GLN A 33 -15.51 5.06 -8.41
N ALA A 34 -14.23 4.71 -8.32
CA ALA A 34 -13.71 3.77 -7.33
C ALA A 34 -14.03 4.26 -5.89
N SER A 35 -13.74 5.54 -5.62
CA SER A 35 -14.02 6.17 -4.31
C SER A 35 -15.49 6.20 -3.95
N ALA A 36 -16.39 6.43 -4.91
CA ALA A 36 -17.84 6.43 -4.69
C ALA A 36 -18.35 5.02 -4.37
N SER A 37 -17.88 4.02 -5.11
CA SER A 37 -18.27 2.61 -4.94
C SER A 37 -17.80 2.04 -3.60
N LEU A 38 -16.62 2.43 -3.13
CA LEU A 38 -16.13 2.06 -1.80
C LEU A 38 -17.01 2.62 -0.67
N LYS A 39 -17.62 3.80 -0.87
CA LYS A 39 -18.48 4.46 0.14
C LYS A 39 -19.92 3.94 0.16
N SER A 40 -20.38 3.29 -0.90
CA SER A 40 -21.75 2.77 -1.00
C SER A 40 -21.95 1.39 -0.36
N GLY A 41 -20.88 0.76 0.17
CA GLY A 41 -20.96 -0.54 0.83
C GLY A 41 -21.13 -1.73 -0.14
N LEU A 42 -20.82 -1.53 -1.44
CA LEU A 42 -20.75 -2.60 -2.42
C LEU A 42 -19.67 -3.64 -2.05
N ASP A 43 -19.82 -4.87 -2.55
CA ASP A 43 -18.81 -5.91 -2.34
C ASP A 43 -17.46 -5.46 -2.94
N LEU A 44 -16.41 -5.45 -2.10
CA LEU A 44 -15.06 -5.08 -2.52
C LEU A 44 -14.57 -5.89 -3.72
N LYS A 45 -15.03 -7.14 -3.87
CA LYS A 45 -14.70 -7.98 -5.03
C LYS A 45 -15.24 -7.42 -6.33
N GLU A 46 -16.40 -6.78 -6.30
CA GLU A 46 -16.98 -6.12 -7.48
C GLU A 46 -16.35 -4.75 -7.71
N ILE A 47 -15.99 -4.03 -6.64
CA ILE A 47 -15.39 -2.70 -6.73
C ILE A 47 -14.01 -2.72 -7.41
N VAL A 48 -13.23 -3.78 -7.22
CA VAL A 48 -11.86 -3.85 -7.76
C VAL A 48 -11.79 -4.18 -9.24
N LYS A 49 -12.86 -4.74 -9.82
CA LYS A 49 -12.87 -5.16 -11.24
C LYS A 49 -12.64 -3.98 -12.15
N LEU A 50 -11.96 -4.24 -13.27
CA LEU A 50 -11.79 -3.27 -14.34
C LEU A 50 -13.18 -2.87 -14.89
N PRO A 51 -13.53 -1.57 -14.91
CA PRO A 51 -14.78 -1.14 -15.54
C PRO A 51 -14.80 -1.39 -17.04
N ASP A 52 -15.99 -1.55 -17.61
CA ASP A 52 -16.15 -1.80 -19.05
C ASP A 52 -15.53 -0.68 -19.90
N ASN A 53 -14.74 -1.07 -20.90
CA ASN A 53 -14.05 -0.19 -21.85
C ASN A 53 -12.94 0.69 -21.28
N GLU A 54 -12.41 0.36 -20.09
CA GLU A 54 -11.27 1.05 -19.50
C GLU A 54 -9.94 0.32 -19.75
N ASP A 55 -8.84 1.07 -19.71
CA ASP A 55 -7.49 0.51 -19.78
C ASP A 55 -7.04 -0.04 -18.42
N GLU A 56 -6.49 -1.25 -18.43
CA GLU A 56 -6.10 -1.94 -17.20
C GLU A 56 -4.90 -1.28 -16.50
N ASP A 57 -3.93 -0.77 -17.25
CA ASP A 57 -2.76 -0.12 -16.67
C ASP A 57 -3.13 1.24 -16.06
N ASP A 58 -4.06 1.98 -16.68
CA ASP A 58 -4.66 3.18 -16.09
C ASP A 58 -5.41 2.88 -14.79
N TRP A 59 -6.19 1.79 -14.75
CA TRP A 59 -6.90 1.35 -13.55
C TRP A 59 -5.95 0.96 -12.42
N ILE A 60 -4.90 0.20 -12.74
CA ILE A 60 -3.81 -0.15 -11.81
C ILE A 60 -3.11 1.11 -11.30
N ALA A 61 -2.79 2.06 -12.18
CA ALA A 61 -2.11 3.29 -11.79
C ALA A 61 -2.92 4.08 -10.76
N VAL A 62 -4.23 4.22 -10.98
CA VAL A 62 -5.14 4.91 -10.05
C VAL A 62 -5.15 4.24 -8.68
N HIS A 63 -5.25 2.91 -8.64
CA HIS A 63 -5.32 2.15 -7.39
C HIS A 63 -4.00 2.13 -6.63
N VAL A 64 -2.87 1.99 -7.32
CA VAL A 64 -1.54 2.01 -6.69
C VAL A 64 -1.31 3.32 -5.94
N VAL A 65 -1.71 4.45 -6.54
CA VAL A 65 -1.64 5.77 -5.89
C VAL A 65 -2.59 5.86 -4.70
N ASP A 66 -3.84 5.38 -4.81
CA ASP A 66 -4.79 5.35 -3.67
C ASP A 66 -4.25 4.51 -2.51
N PHE A 67 -3.74 3.31 -2.80
CA PHE A 67 -3.18 2.42 -1.79
C PHE A 67 -1.97 3.02 -1.10
N PHE A 68 -1.04 3.64 -1.85
CA PHE A 68 0.07 4.34 -1.23
C PHE A 68 -0.41 5.38 -0.19
N ASN A 69 -1.39 6.20 -0.56
CA ASN A 69 -1.93 7.23 0.33
C ASN A 69 -2.57 6.66 1.58
N ARG A 70 -3.41 5.65 1.41
CA ARG A 70 -4.14 5.03 2.51
C ARG A 70 -3.21 4.23 3.42
N ILE A 71 -2.22 3.54 2.87
CA ILE A 71 -1.23 2.80 3.65
C ILE A 71 -0.31 3.76 4.41
N ASN A 72 0.05 4.90 3.82
CA ASN A 72 0.79 5.95 4.51
C ASN A 72 -0.02 6.51 5.71
N LEU A 73 -1.33 6.70 5.56
CA LEU A 73 -2.22 7.06 6.66
C LEU A 73 -2.28 5.95 7.74
N VAL A 74 -2.40 4.68 7.34
CA VAL A 74 -2.40 3.55 8.29
C VAL A 74 -1.12 3.55 9.14
N TYR A 75 0.04 3.75 8.53
CA TYR A 75 1.29 3.84 9.28
C TYR A 75 1.33 5.07 10.19
N GLY A 76 0.79 6.20 9.74
CA GLY A 76 0.69 7.42 10.54
C GLY A 76 -0.13 7.31 11.82
N ILE A 77 -1.03 6.33 11.94
CA ILE A 77 -1.76 6.07 13.17
C ILE A 77 -0.82 5.58 14.28
N ILE A 78 0.22 4.82 13.91
CA ILE A 78 1.11 4.14 14.86
C ILE A 78 2.53 4.70 14.88
N SER A 79 2.83 5.70 14.04
CA SER A 79 4.19 6.22 13.85
C SER A 79 4.84 6.73 15.13
N ASP A 80 4.05 7.31 16.04
CA ASP A 80 4.54 7.83 17.33
C ASP A 80 4.93 6.72 18.31
N TYR A 81 4.47 5.48 18.06
CA TYR A 81 4.73 4.30 18.88
C TYR A 81 5.76 3.34 18.24
N CYS A 82 5.97 3.46 16.93
CA CYS A 82 6.99 2.72 16.20
C CYS A 82 8.33 3.45 16.29
N THR A 83 9.15 3.07 17.27
CA THR A 83 10.45 3.71 17.54
C THR A 83 11.58 2.72 17.32
N ARG A 84 12.83 3.21 17.35
CA ARG A 84 14.01 2.35 17.21
C ARG A 84 14.16 1.39 18.39
N GLU A 85 13.61 1.76 19.54
CA GLU A 85 13.64 0.98 20.77
C GLU A 85 12.54 -0.08 20.77
N THR A 86 11.31 0.27 20.37
CA THR A 86 10.19 -0.68 20.30
C THR A 86 10.32 -1.62 19.11
N CYS A 87 10.83 -1.12 17.98
CA CYS A 87 10.94 -1.84 16.72
C CYS A 87 12.37 -1.71 16.14
N PRO A 88 13.39 -2.31 16.79
CA PRO A 88 14.80 -2.19 16.37
C PRO A 88 15.09 -2.86 15.03
N THR A 89 14.17 -3.68 14.52
CA THR A 89 14.30 -4.34 13.22
C THR A 89 12.95 -4.39 12.51
N MET A 90 12.92 -4.01 11.23
CA MET A 90 11.75 -4.17 10.39
C MET A 90 11.45 -5.66 10.17
N SER A 91 10.33 -6.13 10.73
CA SER A 91 9.98 -7.56 10.73
C SER A 91 8.48 -7.81 10.69
N GLY A 92 8.10 -9.00 10.23
CA GLY A 92 6.77 -9.57 10.38
C GLY A 92 6.75 -10.65 11.45
N GLY A 93 7.10 -10.26 12.68
CA GLY A 93 7.30 -11.20 13.79
C GLY A 93 8.65 -11.94 13.71
N PRO A 94 8.84 -12.99 14.51
CA PRO A 94 10.15 -13.64 14.66
C PRO A 94 10.63 -14.40 13.42
N ARG A 95 9.74 -14.69 12.45
CA ARG A 95 10.04 -15.51 11.27
C ARG A 95 10.48 -14.71 10.05
N TYR A 96 10.14 -13.43 9.98
CA TYR A 96 10.31 -12.62 8.77
C TYR A 96 11.06 -11.34 9.08
N GLU A 97 12.30 -11.22 8.60
CA GLU A 97 13.08 -9.97 8.65
C GLU A 97 13.06 -9.30 7.27
N TYR A 98 12.74 -8.01 7.20
CA TYR A 98 12.77 -7.25 5.96
C TYR A 98 13.99 -6.34 5.93
N ARG A 99 14.92 -6.65 5.01
CA ARG A 99 16.14 -5.86 4.79
C ARG A 99 15.96 -4.89 3.64
N TRP A 100 16.50 -3.68 3.80
CA TRP A 100 16.45 -2.65 2.77
C TRP A 100 17.63 -2.77 1.80
N CYS A 101 17.35 -2.54 0.53
CA CYS A 101 18.35 -2.44 -0.53
C CYS A 101 17.77 -1.55 -1.64
N ASP A 102 18.45 -0.45 -1.94
CA ASP A 102 18.11 0.48 -3.01
C ASP A 102 19.18 0.56 -4.10
N GLY A 103 20.34 -0.09 -3.89
CA GLY A 103 21.45 -0.08 -4.83
C GLY A 103 22.21 1.25 -4.91
N ILE A 104 21.77 2.28 -4.20
CA ILE A 104 22.36 3.62 -4.20
C ILE A 104 23.08 3.85 -2.86
N LYS A 105 22.31 4.07 -1.80
CA LYS A 105 22.82 4.29 -0.44
C LYS A 105 23.04 2.96 0.28
N TYR A 106 22.12 2.00 0.09
CA TYR A 106 22.17 0.66 0.65
C TYR A 106 22.45 -0.33 -0.47
N LYS A 107 23.74 -0.54 -0.77
CA LYS A 107 24.23 -1.41 -1.85
C LYS A 107 24.05 -2.91 -1.57
N LYS A 108 23.85 -3.29 -0.31
CA LYS A 108 23.62 -4.67 0.13
C LYS A 108 22.36 -4.72 1.01
N PRO A 109 21.65 -5.85 1.08
CA PRO A 109 20.54 -6.03 2.01
C PRO A 109 20.95 -5.70 3.44
N THR A 110 20.45 -4.58 3.95
CA THR A 110 20.84 -3.99 5.23
C THR A 110 19.68 -4.08 6.21
N SER A 111 19.96 -4.56 7.43
CA SER A 111 18.99 -4.55 8.52
C SER A 111 18.81 -3.12 9.03
N LEU A 112 17.56 -2.71 9.22
CA LEU A 112 17.18 -1.38 9.68
C LEU A 112 16.08 -1.49 10.72
N SER A 113 15.99 -0.50 11.60
CA SER A 113 14.82 -0.33 12.46
C SER A 113 13.56 -0.19 11.62
N ALA A 114 12.41 -0.61 12.16
CA ALA A 114 11.14 -0.45 11.46
C ALA A 114 10.87 1.00 11.06
N PRO A 115 10.99 2.02 11.93
CA PRO A 115 10.73 3.40 11.51
C PRO A 115 11.68 3.88 10.41
N ASP A 116 12.97 3.55 10.47
CA ASP A 116 13.91 3.95 9.41
C ASP A 116 13.58 3.26 8.07
N TYR A 117 13.20 1.98 8.12
CA TYR A 117 12.75 1.25 6.94
C TYR A 117 11.49 1.88 6.34
N MET A 118 10.51 2.24 7.18
CA MET A 118 9.24 2.82 6.74
C MET A 118 9.45 4.18 6.06
N THR A 119 10.33 5.04 6.60
CA THR A 119 10.69 6.30 5.93
C THR A 119 11.24 6.04 4.54
N LEU A 120 12.25 5.17 4.42
CA LEU A 120 12.86 4.86 3.11
C LEU A 120 11.85 4.24 2.14
N LEU A 121 10.93 3.40 2.65
CA LEU A 121 9.87 2.82 1.85
C LEU A 121 8.91 3.88 1.32
N MET A 122 8.41 4.78 2.17
CA MET A 122 7.46 5.81 1.76
C MET A 122 8.11 6.80 0.79
N ASP A 123 9.33 7.25 1.06
CA ASP A 123 10.10 8.12 0.16
C ASP A 123 10.31 7.47 -1.21
N TRP A 124 10.79 6.22 -1.23
CA TRP A 124 10.98 5.48 -2.48
C TRP A 124 9.67 5.30 -3.24
N SER A 125 8.59 4.93 -2.54
CA SER A 125 7.27 4.78 -3.14
C SER A 125 6.79 6.08 -3.77
N GLU A 126 6.97 7.21 -3.07
CA GLU A 126 6.66 8.55 -3.56
C GLU A 126 7.46 8.90 -4.82
N THR A 127 8.75 8.56 -4.88
CA THR A 127 9.53 8.81 -6.10
C THR A 127 9.02 8.04 -7.31
N ILE A 128 8.53 6.81 -7.11
CA ILE A 128 8.02 5.96 -8.19
C ILE A 128 6.68 6.49 -8.71
N ILE A 129 5.72 6.80 -7.83
CA ILE A 129 4.39 7.25 -8.24
C ILE A 129 4.38 8.65 -8.86
N ASN A 130 5.40 9.46 -8.60
CA ASN A 130 5.56 10.79 -9.20
C ASN A 130 6.46 10.79 -10.44
N ASP A 131 7.06 9.65 -10.82
CA ASP A 131 7.88 9.56 -12.02
C ASP A 131 6.99 9.45 -13.25
N GLU A 132 6.88 10.53 -14.03
CA GLU A 132 6.05 10.57 -15.24
C GLU A 132 6.51 9.58 -16.33
N SER A 133 7.74 9.07 -16.25
CA SER A 133 8.19 7.99 -17.16
C SER A 133 7.62 6.62 -16.76
N ILE A 134 7.15 6.46 -15.52
CA ILE A 134 6.52 5.26 -14.98
C ILE A 134 5.00 5.42 -14.92
N PHE A 135 4.53 6.57 -14.44
CA PHE A 135 3.12 6.96 -14.29
C PHE A 135 2.80 8.17 -15.19
N PRO A 136 2.66 7.97 -16.52
CA PRO A 136 2.52 9.06 -17.49
C PRO A 136 1.19 9.79 -17.33
N ILE A 137 1.18 11.10 -17.11
CA ILE A 137 -0.05 11.85 -16.75
C ILE A 137 -0.95 12.17 -17.95
N GLN A 138 -0.37 12.24 -19.15
CA GLN A 138 -1.09 12.62 -20.37
C GLN A 138 -1.96 11.46 -20.88
N VAL A 139 -3.23 11.75 -21.14
CA VAL A 139 -4.17 10.80 -21.74
C VAL A 139 -3.63 10.33 -23.09
N GLY A 140 -3.61 9.01 -23.30
CA GLY A 140 -3.10 8.38 -24.52
C GLY A 140 -1.58 8.18 -24.54
N SER A 141 -0.84 8.59 -23.50
CA SER A 141 0.58 8.22 -23.37
C SER A 141 0.71 6.78 -22.88
N PRO A 142 1.50 5.94 -23.58
CA PRO A 142 1.66 4.55 -23.19
C PRO A 142 2.47 4.41 -21.90
N PHE A 143 2.08 3.47 -21.06
CA PHE A 143 2.90 3.04 -19.93
C PHE A 143 4.18 2.36 -20.41
N PRO A 144 5.29 2.45 -19.64
CA PRO A 144 6.51 1.75 -20.02
C PRO A 144 6.34 0.23 -19.87
N LYS A 145 7.13 -0.55 -20.62
CA LYS A 145 7.06 -2.03 -20.61
C LYS A 145 7.24 -2.67 -19.23
N ASN A 146 7.90 -1.98 -18.30
CA ASN A 146 8.13 -2.44 -16.93
C ASN A 146 7.12 -1.86 -15.92
N PHE A 147 6.04 -1.21 -16.37
CA PHE A 147 5.06 -0.60 -15.47
C PHE A 147 4.48 -1.60 -14.48
N ARG A 148 3.95 -2.72 -14.97
CA ARG A 148 3.37 -3.76 -14.10
C ARG A 148 4.37 -4.35 -13.13
N SER A 149 5.59 -4.68 -13.59
CA SER A 149 6.61 -5.23 -12.69
C SER A 149 7.05 -4.22 -11.62
N THR A 150 7.03 -2.93 -11.96
CA THR A 150 7.25 -1.83 -11.00
C THR A 150 6.11 -1.76 -9.98
N CYS A 151 4.85 -1.84 -10.41
CA CYS A 151 3.68 -1.89 -9.53
C CYS A 151 3.70 -3.11 -8.60
N LYS A 152 4.02 -4.31 -9.11
CA LYS A 152 4.18 -5.52 -8.28
C LYS A 152 5.22 -5.32 -7.17
N LYS A 153 6.38 -4.76 -7.51
CA LYS A 153 7.46 -4.47 -6.54
C LYS A 153 7.05 -3.42 -5.51
N LEU A 154 6.31 -2.39 -5.93
CA LEU A 154 5.81 -1.35 -5.04
C LEU A 154 4.78 -1.91 -4.06
N LEU A 155 3.76 -2.58 -4.57
CA LEU A 155 2.69 -3.18 -3.76
C LEU A 155 3.24 -4.25 -2.81
N SER A 156 4.20 -5.09 -3.24
CA SER A 156 4.81 -6.08 -2.32
C SER A 156 5.61 -5.46 -1.19
N ARG A 157 6.19 -4.26 -1.40
CA ARG A 157 6.84 -3.52 -0.33
C ARG A 157 5.83 -2.80 0.56
N LEU A 158 4.77 -2.21 0.00
CA LEU A 158 3.68 -1.60 0.77
C LEU A 158 2.93 -2.62 1.63
N TYR A 159 2.80 -3.87 1.17
CA TYR A 159 2.24 -4.95 1.96
C TYR A 159 2.98 -5.16 3.30
N ARG A 160 4.30 -4.94 3.34
CA ARG A 160 5.11 -5.06 4.56
C ARG A 160 4.68 -4.06 5.64
N VAL A 161 4.05 -2.95 5.26
CA VAL A 161 3.45 -2.00 6.20
C VAL A 161 2.29 -2.66 6.95
N PHE A 162 1.38 -3.33 6.24
CA PHE A 162 0.31 -4.10 6.88
C PHE A 162 0.89 -5.19 7.78
N VAL A 163 1.88 -5.95 7.29
CA VAL A 163 2.52 -7.00 8.10
C VAL A 163 3.02 -6.42 9.42
N HIS A 164 3.79 -5.34 9.36
CA HIS A 164 4.36 -4.73 10.55
C HIS A 164 3.27 -4.18 11.50
N VAL A 165 2.27 -3.48 10.97
CA VAL A 165 1.17 -2.91 11.76
C VAL A 165 0.35 -4.00 12.46
N TYR A 166 -0.07 -5.05 11.74
CA TYR A 166 -0.85 -6.14 12.33
C TYR A 166 -0.05 -6.99 13.32
N VAL A 167 1.25 -7.13 13.14
CA VAL A 167 2.05 -7.99 14.02
C VAL A 167 2.53 -7.27 15.27
N HIS A 168 2.94 -5.99 15.15
CA HIS A 168 3.60 -5.29 16.26
C HIS A 168 2.76 -4.17 16.89
N HIS A 169 1.74 -3.67 16.18
CA HIS A 169 0.98 -2.50 16.60
C HIS A 169 -0.54 -2.70 16.61
N PHE A 170 -1.01 -3.94 16.52
CA PHE A 170 -2.46 -4.21 16.42
C PHE A 170 -3.22 -3.78 17.68
N ASP A 171 -2.64 -3.98 18.87
CA ASP A 171 -3.23 -3.50 20.13
C ASP A 171 -3.47 -1.99 20.09
N ARG A 172 -2.53 -1.23 19.52
CA ARG A 172 -2.69 0.23 19.34
C ARG A 172 -3.75 0.60 18.33
N ILE A 173 -3.87 -0.17 17.25
CA ILE A 173 -4.95 -0.01 16.28
C ILE A 173 -6.33 -0.26 16.93
N ILE A 174 -6.42 -1.23 17.85
CA ILE A 174 -7.64 -1.46 18.65
C ILE A 174 -7.91 -0.33 19.63
N ASP A 175 -6.90 0.08 20.41
CA ASP A 175 -7.02 1.16 21.41
C ASP A 175 -7.54 2.46 20.78
N LEU A 176 -7.08 2.76 19.56
CA LEU A 176 -7.46 3.95 18.79
C LEU A 176 -8.75 3.76 17.98
N GLN A 177 -9.42 2.61 18.10
CA GLN A 177 -10.63 2.25 17.34
C GLN A 177 -10.46 2.36 15.81
N ALA A 178 -9.22 2.21 15.33
CA ALA A 178 -8.87 2.33 13.92
C ALA A 178 -8.97 0.99 13.15
N GLU A 179 -9.14 -0.12 13.86
CA GLU A 179 -9.18 -1.48 13.32
C GLU A 179 -10.11 -1.67 12.10
N PRO A 180 -11.36 -1.16 12.10
CA PRO A 180 -12.23 -1.29 10.93
C PRO A 180 -11.68 -0.61 9.67
N HIS A 181 -11.00 0.53 9.83
CA HIS A 181 -10.43 1.29 8.72
C HIS A 181 -9.19 0.60 8.15
N VAL A 182 -8.32 0.08 9.02
CA VAL A 182 -7.13 -0.69 8.61
C VAL A 182 -7.55 -1.98 7.91
N ASN A 183 -8.53 -2.70 8.46
CA ASN A 183 -9.10 -3.91 7.86
C ASN A 183 -9.71 -3.61 6.48
N MET A 184 -10.51 -2.55 6.35
CA MET A 184 -11.10 -2.16 5.07
C MET A 184 -10.02 -1.87 4.01
N CYS A 185 -8.97 -1.14 4.39
CA CYS A 185 -7.84 -0.86 3.50
C CYS A 185 -7.11 -2.14 3.09
N PHE A 186 -6.86 -3.04 4.05
CA PHE A 186 -6.20 -4.31 3.81
C PHE A 186 -7.02 -5.23 2.91
N LYS A 187 -8.34 -5.32 3.14
CA LYS A 187 -9.24 -6.13 2.30
C LYS A 187 -9.26 -5.65 0.86
N HIS A 188 -9.43 -4.33 0.67
CA HIS A 188 -9.42 -3.72 -0.66
C HIS A 188 -8.09 -3.99 -1.37
N PHE A 189 -6.97 -3.82 -0.66
CA PHE A 189 -5.63 -4.10 -1.18
C PHE A 189 -5.47 -5.57 -1.61
N CYS A 190 -5.90 -6.52 -0.79
CA CYS A 190 -5.75 -7.95 -1.08
C CYS A 190 -6.60 -8.37 -2.28
N TYR A 191 -7.86 -7.93 -2.36
CA TYR A 191 -8.72 -8.24 -3.51
C TYR A 191 -8.19 -7.62 -4.80
N PHE A 192 -7.73 -6.36 -4.76
CA PHE A 192 -7.14 -5.72 -5.92
C PHE A 192 -5.87 -6.42 -6.39
N CYS A 193 -4.98 -6.78 -5.46
CA CYS A 193 -3.76 -7.52 -5.81
C CYS A 193 -4.06 -8.91 -6.35
N HIS A 194 -5.14 -9.55 -5.88
CA HIS A 194 -5.58 -10.85 -6.39
C HIS A 194 -6.14 -10.75 -7.81
N GLU A 195 -7.04 -9.78 -8.06
CA GLU A 195 -7.69 -9.56 -9.36
C GLU A 195 -6.68 -9.36 -10.49
N PHE A 196 -5.62 -8.59 -10.23
CA PHE A 196 -4.63 -8.21 -11.24
C PHE A 196 -3.27 -8.95 -11.11
N ASP A 197 -3.21 -10.02 -10.32
CA ASP A 197 -1.99 -10.81 -10.06
C ASP A 197 -0.80 -9.94 -9.61
N LEU A 198 -1.03 -8.95 -8.74
CA LEU A 198 -0.02 -7.95 -8.36
C LEU A 198 0.81 -8.33 -7.13
N LEU A 199 0.40 -9.34 -6.38
CA LEU A 199 1.10 -9.84 -5.20
C LEU A 199 1.03 -11.36 -5.13
N LYS A 200 2.18 -12.02 -4.96
CA LYS A 200 2.23 -13.48 -4.93
C LYS A 200 1.72 -14.03 -3.60
N LYS A 201 1.13 -15.23 -3.63
CA LYS A 201 0.62 -15.90 -2.44
C LYS A 201 1.71 -16.17 -1.39
N GLU A 202 2.93 -16.47 -1.82
CA GLU A 202 4.05 -16.73 -0.91
C GLU A 202 4.45 -15.47 -0.14
N GLU A 203 4.30 -14.29 -0.76
CA GLU A 203 4.56 -12.99 -0.12
C GLU A 203 3.52 -12.65 0.95
N MET A 204 2.32 -13.25 0.87
CA MET A 204 1.24 -13.08 1.84
C MET A 204 1.37 -13.99 3.07
N ALA A 205 2.34 -14.91 3.10
CA ALA A 205 2.54 -15.86 4.20
C ALA A 205 2.60 -15.22 5.60
N PRO A 206 3.24 -14.05 5.81
CA PRO A 206 3.32 -13.41 7.13
C PRO A 206 1.96 -13.04 7.75
N LEU A 207 0.93 -12.79 6.93
CA LEU A 207 -0.42 -12.54 7.40
C LEU A 207 -1.43 -13.57 6.89
N TYR A 208 -1.00 -14.81 6.64
CA TYR A 208 -1.87 -15.86 6.11
C TYR A 208 -3.19 -15.97 6.89
N GLU A 209 -3.14 -16.04 8.22
CA GLU A 209 -4.33 -16.16 9.07
C GLU A 209 -5.26 -14.95 8.95
N MET A 210 -4.68 -13.73 8.92
CA MET A 210 -5.45 -12.51 8.75
C MET A 210 -6.11 -12.44 7.37
N THR A 211 -5.36 -12.77 6.32
CA THR A 211 -5.87 -12.86 4.94
C THR A 211 -6.97 -13.92 4.85
N ASN A 212 -6.81 -15.09 5.46
CA ASN A 212 -7.84 -16.13 5.49
C ASN A 212 -9.11 -15.67 6.23
N ARG A 213 -8.96 -14.91 7.31
CA ARG A 213 -10.08 -14.38 8.09
C ARG A 213 -10.83 -13.29 7.34
N LEU A 214 -10.12 -12.39 6.66
CA LEU A 214 -10.71 -11.19 6.07
C LEU A 214 -11.07 -11.33 4.58
N CYS A 215 -10.29 -12.12 3.82
CA CYS A 215 -10.38 -12.35 2.38
C CYS A 215 -10.00 -13.81 2.02
N PRO A 216 -10.72 -14.83 2.51
CA PRO A 216 -10.37 -16.25 2.31
C PRO A 216 -10.21 -16.65 0.83
N GLU A 217 -10.96 -16.02 -0.06
CA GLU A 217 -10.95 -16.30 -1.49
C GLU A 217 -9.60 -15.98 -2.14
N VAL A 218 -8.88 -14.97 -1.64
CA VAL A 218 -7.55 -14.58 -2.14
C VAL A 218 -6.54 -15.72 -2.00
N LEU A 219 -6.69 -16.54 -0.95
CA LEU A 219 -5.83 -17.70 -0.72
C LEU A 219 -6.31 -18.94 -1.49
N GLY A 220 -7.51 -18.90 -2.08
CA GLY A 220 -8.17 -20.07 -2.67
C GLY A 220 -8.84 -20.95 -1.62
N VAL A 221 -9.11 -20.43 -0.42
CA VAL A 221 -9.85 -21.15 0.62
C VAL A 221 -11.33 -20.88 0.39
N VAL A 222 -12.06 -21.90 -0.08
CA VAL A 222 -13.53 -21.83 -0.14
C VAL A 222 -14.05 -22.02 1.28
N ARG A 223 -14.76 -21.04 1.84
CA ARG A 223 -15.50 -21.26 3.08
C ARG A 223 -16.57 -22.31 2.81
N GLN A 224 -16.42 -23.50 3.41
CA GLN A 224 -17.55 -24.40 3.55
C GLN A 224 -18.52 -23.74 4.53
N ASN A 225 -19.75 -23.53 4.08
CA ASN A 225 -20.87 -23.00 4.87
C ASN A 225 -21.12 -23.86 6.12
#